data_AF-A0A812GK42-F1
#
_entry.id   AF-A0A812GK42-F1
#
_cell.length_a   1.000
_cell.length_b   1.000
_cell.length_c   1.000
_cell.angle_alpha   90.00
_cell.angle_beta   90.00
_cell.angle_gamma   90.00
#
_symmetry.space_group_name_H-M   'P 1'
#
loop_
_entity.id
_entity.type
_entity.pdbx_description
1 polymer ?
#
loop_
_entity_poly.entity_id
_entity_poly.type
_entity_poly.pdbx_seq_one_letter_code
_entity_poly.pdbx_strand_id
1 'polypeptide(L)'
;MKVYLDDERPTPEGWLRVYWPEEAIALLKQGTVTEISLDHDLGDDEHGTGYDVVLWIEEAVATQGFQPPIIRVHSANSSARQKMEFGIANIKRLNMLA
;
A
#
# COMPACT_ATOMS: atom_id res chain seq x y z
N MET A 1 11.58 7.13 -2.11
CA MET A 1 10.81 7.95 -1.15
C MET A 1 9.92 7.05 -0.30
N LYS A 2 9.55 7.46 0.92
CA LYS A 2 8.63 6.70 1.78
C LYS A 2 7.23 7.29 1.73
N VAL A 3 6.20 6.46 1.66
CA VAL A 3 4.79 6.89 1.54
C VAL A 3 3.97 6.37 2.72
N TYR A 4 3.19 7.25 3.35
CA TYR A 4 2.33 6.95 4.49
C TYR A 4 0.89 7.25 4.11
N LEU A 5 0.09 6.20 3.88
CA LEU A 5 -1.32 6.30 3.54
C LEU A 5 -2.14 6.25 4.83
N ASP A 6 -2.67 7.40 5.25
CA ASP A 6 -3.44 7.58 6.49
C ASP A 6 -4.18 8.93 6.45
N ASP A 7 -5.46 8.93 6.79
CA ASP A 7 -6.33 10.10 6.85
C ASP A 7 -6.28 10.82 8.21
N GLU A 8 -5.95 10.09 9.28
CA GLU A 8 -6.11 10.54 10.67
C GLU A 8 -4.77 10.81 11.37
N ARG A 9 -3.84 9.86 11.33
CA ARG A 9 -2.68 9.83 12.24
C ARG A 9 -1.58 10.82 11.83
N PRO A 10 -0.76 11.30 12.79
CA PRO A 10 0.41 12.10 12.49
C PRO A 10 1.39 11.34 11.58
N THR A 11 1.84 12.02 10.53
CA THR A 11 2.82 11.47 9.59
C THR A 11 4.19 11.36 10.25
N PRO A 12 4.84 10.19 10.24
CA PRO A 12 6.20 10.07 10.77
C PRO A 12 7.20 10.90 9.96
N GLU A 13 8.26 11.40 10.61
CA GLU A 13 9.30 12.18 9.95
C GLU A 13 9.96 11.41 8.79
N GLY A 14 10.17 12.08 7.66
CA GLY A 14 10.77 11.50 6.46
C GLY A 14 9.80 10.66 5.60
N TRP A 15 8.51 10.65 5.93
CA TRP A 15 7.46 10.04 5.12
C TRP A 15 6.63 11.11 4.41
N LEU A 16 6.30 10.85 3.15
CA LEU A 16 5.32 11.63 2.40
C LEU A 16 3.93 11.07 2.73
N ARG A 17 3.04 11.92 3.25
CA ARG A 17 1.64 11.55 3.48
C ARG A 17 0.84 11.58 2.19
N VAL A 18 -0.04 10.61 2.06
CA VAL A 18 -1.17 10.60 1.13
C VAL A 18 -2.41 10.19 1.92
N TYR A 19 -3.57 10.62 1.47
CA TYR A 19 -4.85 10.40 2.15
C TYR A 19 -5.61 9.27 1.48
N TRP A 20 -5.50 9.17 0.16
CA TRP A 20 -6.34 8.27 -0.62
C TRP A 20 -5.54 7.24 -1.44
N PRO A 21 -6.14 6.07 -1.73
CA PRO A 21 -5.47 4.99 -2.47
C PRO A 21 -4.94 5.41 -3.84
N GLU A 22 -5.67 6.23 -4.58
CA GLU A 22 -5.28 6.71 -5.90
C GLU A 22 -4.03 7.59 -5.88
N GLU A 23 -3.82 8.36 -4.81
CA GLU A 23 -2.62 9.16 -4.61
C GLU A 23 -1.41 8.25 -4.34
N ALA A 24 -1.59 7.24 -3.48
CA ALA A 24 -0.58 6.23 -3.21
C ALA A 24 -0.19 5.48 -4.49
N ILE A 25 -1.19 5.05 -5.27
CA ILE A 25 -1.00 4.36 -6.55
C ILE A 25 -0.31 5.26 -7.57
N ALA A 26 -0.67 6.55 -7.64
CA ALA A 26 -0.02 7.50 -8.53
C ALA A 26 1.47 7.68 -8.20
N LEU A 27 1.85 7.67 -6.91
CA LEU A 27 3.26 7.68 -6.49
C LEU A 27 3.96 6.36 -6.79
N LEU A 28 3.31 5.21 -6.54
CA LEU A 28 3.86 3.89 -6.83
C LEU A 28 4.19 3.73 -8.33
N LYS A 29 3.31 4.21 -9.21
CA LYS A 29 3.51 4.21 -10.67
C LYS A 29 4.77 4.98 -11.13
N GLN A 30 5.28 5.89 -10.31
CA GLN A 30 6.52 6.62 -10.63
C GLN A 30 7.78 5.77 -10.40
N GLY A 31 7.67 4.62 -9.73
CA GLY A 31 8.79 3.70 -9.51
C GLY A 31 9.87 4.20 -8.53
N THR A 32 9.61 5.30 -7.80
CA THR A 32 10.57 5.90 -6.86
C THR A 32 10.21 5.65 -5.39
N VAL A 33 9.06 5.03 -5.12
CA VAL A 33 8.65 4.63 -3.77
C VAL A 33 9.50 3.45 -3.32
N THR A 34 10.15 3.58 -2.17
CA THR A 34 11.06 2.57 -1.60
C THR A 34 10.41 1.83 -0.45
N GLU A 35 9.49 2.50 0.26
CA GLU A 35 8.74 1.94 1.38
C GLU A 35 7.36 2.60 1.44
N ILE A 36 6.33 1.82 1.73
CA ILE A 36 4.97 2.29 1.93
C ILE A 36 4.35 1.66 3.17
N SER A 37 3.65 2.46 3.96
CA SER A 37 2.92 2.03 5.15
C SER A 37 1.45 2.38 4.98
N LEU A 38 0.57 1.40 5.18
CA LEU A 38 -0.84 1.50 4.82
C LEU A 38 -1.76 1.43 6.06
N ASP A 39 -2.66 2.40 6.22
CA ASP A 39 -3.92 2.20 6.92
C ASP A 39 -4.96 1.65 5.94
N HIS A 40 -5.89 0.84 6.46
CA HIS A 40 -7.01 0.33 5.71
C HIS A 40 -8.17 1.33 5.65
N ASP A 41 -8.58 1.82 6.82
CA ASP A 41 -9.78 2.64 6.98
C ASP A 41 -9.37 4.10 6.78
N LEU A 42 -9.91 4.76 5.75
CA LEU A 42 -9.50 6.12 5.33
C LEU A 42 -10.63 7.15 5.46
N GLY A 43 -11.74 6.78 6.09
CA GLY A 43 -12.85 7.69 6.40
C GLY A 43 -13.82 7.99 5.25
N ASP A 44 -13.46 7.69 4.00
CA ASP A 44 -14.36 7.78 2.84
C ASP A 44 -14.19 6.59 1.89
N ASP A 45 -15.15 5.66 1.94
CA ASP A 45 -15.14 4.44 1.12
C ASP A 45 -15.35 4.72 -0.38
N GLU A 46 -15.80 5.91 -0.81
CA GLU A 46 -15.92 6.25 -2.24
C GLU A 46 -14.54 6.38 -2.91
N HIS A 47 -13.51 6.78 -2.15
CA HIS A 47 -12.12 6.78 -2.57
C HIS A 47 -11.47 5.39 -2.50
N GLY A 48 -12.11 4.45 -1.79
CA GLY A 48 -11.58 3.12 -1.50
C GLY A 48 -10.75 3.07 -0.22
N THR A 49 -9.99 1.99 -0.07
CA THR A 49 -9.32 1.60 1.17
C THR A 49 -7.83 1.33 0.94
N GLY A 50 -7.06 1.20 2.02
CA GLY A 50 -5.68 0.72 1.91
C GLY A 50 -5.56 -0.67 1.28
N TYR A 51 -6.63 -1.48 1.30
CA TYR A 51 -6.63 -2.79 0.64
C TYR A 51 -6.57 -2.67 -0.88
N ASP A 52 -7.15 -1.61 -1.46
CA ASP A 52 -7.11 -1.37 -2.91
C ASP A 52 -5.68 -1.10 -3.40
N VAL A 53 -4.85 -0.46 -2.58
CA VAL A 53 -3.42 -0.31 -2.87
C VAL A 53 -2.70 -1.67 -2.88
N VAL A 54 -3.04 -2.57 -1.95
CA VAL A 54 -2.48 -3.93 -1.93
C VAL A 54 -2.86 -4.71 -3.18
N LEU A 55 -4.15 -4.68 -3.57
CA LEU A 55 -4.63 -5.34 -4.79
C LEU A 55 -3.94 -4.80 -6.04
N TRP A 56 -3.80 -3.48 -6.14
CA TRP A 56 -3.12 -2.87 -7.28
C TRP A 56 -1.65 -3.30 -7.38
N ILE A 57 -0.91 -3.32 -6.24
CA ILE A 57 0.49 -3.79 -6.24
C ILE A 57 0.56 -5.25 -6.67
N GLU A 58 -0.33 -6.11 -6.17
CA GLU A 58 -0.38 -7.52 -6.52
C GLU A 58 -0.59 -7.75 -8.02
N GLU A 59 -1.58 -7.07 -8.61
CA GLU A 59 -1.83 -7.13 -10.04
C GLU A 59 -0.64 -6.62 -10.86
N ALA A 60 -0.05 -5.49 -10.47
CA ALA A 60 1.10 -4.91 -11.17
C ALA A 60 2.33 -5.83 -11.13
N VAL A 61 2.60 -6.49 -10.00
CA VAL A 61 3.67 -7.49 -9.90
C VAL A 61 3.39 -8.67 -10.83
N ALA A 62 2.16 -9.19 -10.80
CA ALA A 62 1.78 -10.36 -11.58
C ALA A 62 1.76 -10.13 -13.10
N THR A 63 1.44 -8.90 -13.55
CA THR A 63 1.11 -8.64 -14.96
C THR A 63 2.04 -7.67 -15.65
N GLN A 64 2.78 -6.82 -14.90
CA GLN A 64 3.56 -5.72 -15.46
C GLN A 64 5.05 -5.79 -15.10
N GLY A 65 5.48 -6.82 -14.35
CA GLY A 65 6.86 -6.92 -13.87
C GLY A 65 7.22 -5.82 -12.87
N PHE A 66 6.21 -5.22 -12.22
CA PHE A 66 6.41 -4.17 -11.23
C PHE A 66 7.23 -4.71 -10.05
N GLN A 67 8.26 -3.97 -9.64
CA GLN A 67 9.05 -4.30 -8.45
C GLN A 67 8.41 -3.62 -7.23
N PRO A 68 7.84 -4.39 -6.29
CA PRO A 68 7.11 -3.81 -5.17
C PRO A 68 8.09 -3.17 -4.17
N PRO A 69 7.72 -2.04 -3.53
CA PRO A 69 8.50 -1.48 -2.43
C PRO A 69 8.41 -2.37 -1.18
N ILE A 70 9.08 -1.97 -0.10
CA ILE A 70 8.79 -2.52 1.23
C ILE A 70 7.37 -2.09 1.63
N ILE A 71 6.49 -3.04 1.92
CA ILE A 71 5.10 -2.79 2.31
C ILE A 71 4.89 -3.12 3.79
N ARG A 72 4.30 -2.19 4.55
CA ARG A 72 3.91 -2.35 5.95
C ARG A 72 2.44 -2.01 6.15
N VAL A 73 1.83 -2.56 7.20
CA VAL A 73 0.45 -2.28 7.59
C VAL A 73 0.42 -1.68 8.99
N HIS A 74 0.00 -0.44 9.11
CA HIS A 74 -0.14 0.24 10.40
C HIS A 74 -1.61 0.35 10.86
N SER A 75 -2.56 -0.16 10.05
CA SER A 75 -3.98 -0.15 10.40
C SER A 75 -4.30 -0.74 11.78
N ALA A 76 -5.22 -0.10 12.50
CA ALA A 76 -5.76 -0.59 13.76
C ALA A 76 -6.84 -1.67 13.57
N ASN A 77 -7.42 -1.78 12.37
CA ASN A 77 -8.44 -2.76 12.05
C ASN A 77 -7.82 -4.16 11.88
N SER A 78 -7.96 -5.01 12.89
CA SER A 78 -7.27 -6.32 12.95
C SER A 78 -7.68 -7.27 11.82
N SER A 79 -8.95 -7.30 11.46
CA SER A 79 -9.47 -8.14 10.37
C SER A 79 -8.93 -7.67 9.02
N ALA A 80 -9.01 -6.36 8.75
CA ALA A 80 -8.49 -5.77 7.53
C ALA A 80 -6.97 -5.89 7.43
N ARG A 81 -6.24 -5.64 8.52
CA ARG A 81 -4.78 -5.84 8.61
C ARG A 81 -4.42 -7.26 8.19
N GLN A 82 -5.08 -8.28 8.74
CA GLN A 82 -4.79 -9.66 8.40
C GLN A 82 -5.01 -9.93 6.90
N LYS A 83 -6.09 -9.40 6.32
CA LYS A 83 -6.36 -9.52 4.88
C LYS A 83 -5.28 -8.85 4.03
N MET A 84 -4.84 -7.66 4.41
CA MET A 84 -3.74 -6.94 3.73
C MET A 84 -2.42 -7.69 3.85
N GLU A 85 -2.10 -8.22 5.02
CA GLU A 85 -0.88 -9.01 5.24
C GLU A 85 -0.85 -10.29 4.39
N PHE A 86 -1.99 -10.94 4.18
CA PHE A 86 -2.09 -12.06 3.23
C PHE A 86 -1.82 -11.64 1.79
N GLY A 87 -2.38 -10.50 1.34
CA GLY A 87 -2.08 -9.95 0.02
C GLY A 87 -0.59 -9.61 -0.13
N ILE A 88 0.01 -8.99 0.87
CA ILE A 88 1.46 -8.69 0.91
C ILE A 88 2.31 -9.98 0.85
N ALA A 89 1.88 -11.05 1.51
CA ALA A 89 2.56 -12.33 1.43
C ALA A 89 2.50 -12.92 0.01
N ASN A 90 1.37 -12.80 -0.69
CA ASN A 90 1.25 -13.28 -2.07
C ASN A 90 2.05 -12.40 -3.05
N ILE A 91 2.06 -11.07 -2.88
CA ILE A 91 2.96 -10.15 -3.60
C ILE A 91 4.42 -10.61 -3.51
N LYS A 92 4.89 -10.91 -2.29
CA LYS A 92 6.27 -11.39 -2.08
C LYS A 92 6.52 -12.70 -2.81
N ARG A 93 5.56 -13.62 -2.79
CA ARG A 93 5.65 -14.91 -3.49
C ARG A 93 5.76 -14.72 -5.00
N LEU A 94 4.91 -13.87 -5.58
CA LEU A 94 4.93 -13.55 -7.00
C LEU A 94 6.26 -12.89 -7.40
N ASN A 95 6.76 -11.95 -6.60
CA ASN A 95 8.01 -11.25 -6.88
C ASN A 95 9.26 -12.14 -6.79
N MET A 96 9.21 -13.27 -6.06
CA MET A 96 10.29 -14.26 -6.04
C MET A 96 10.29 -15.19 -7.25
N LEU A 97 9.19 -15.23 -8.01
CA LEU A 97 9.02 -16.08 -9.20
C LEU A 97 9.24 -15.33 -10.52
N ALA A 98 9.25 -13.99 -10.48
CA ALA A 98 9.50 -13.09 -11.61
C ALA A 98 11.00 -12.86 -11.80
#